data_AF-A0A8D5ZGZ5-F1
#
_entry.id   AF-A0A8D5ZGZ5-F1
#
_cell.length_a   1.000
_cell.length_b   1.000
_cell.length_c   1.000
_cell.angle_alpha   90.00
_cell.angle_beta   90.00
_cell.angle_gamma   90.00
#
_symmetry.space_group_name_H-M   'P 1'
#
loop_
_entity.id
_entity.type
_entity.pdbx_description
1 polymer ?
#
loop_
_entity_poly.entity_id
_entity_poly.type
_entity_poly.pdbx_seq_one_letter_code
_entity_poly.pdbx_strand_id
1 'polypeptide(L)'
;MKVLVKDVDEKLYRMLKAKASIEGISVSEAINEAIKLWLLNKDSDRIKVIKSKDFWDTVNEGKYALFCDGNFIGGYEDENEMIKEAREYTKCYALSKKWLIGEGELTGVF
;
A
#
# COMPACT_ATOMS: atom_id res chain seq x y z
N MET A 1 21.73 12.91 -15.94
CA MET A 1 21.50 14.07 -15.07
C MET A 1 21.53 13.59 -13.61
N LYS A 2 22.20 14.31 -12.69
CA LYS A 2 22.22 13.96 -11.26
C LYS A 2 21.27 14.91 -10.52
N VAL A 3 20.44 14.38 -9.63
CA VAL A 3 19.45 15.13 -8.84
C VAL A 3 19.82 15.01 -7.36
N LEU A 4 19.71 16.11 -6.62
CA LEU A 4 19.91 16.14 -5.17
C LEU A 4 18.54 16.23 -4.49
N VAL A 5 18.23 15.28 -3.61
CA VAL A 5 17.05 15.32 -2.74
C VAL A 5 17.51 15.74 -1.35
N LYS A 6 16.90 16.78 -0.80
CA LYS A 6 17.20 17.32 0.54
C LYS A 6 16.03 17.04 1.49
N ASP A 7 16.27 17.20 2.79
CA ASP A 7 15.25 17.15 3.84
C ASP A 7 14.48 15.82 3.92
N VAL A 8 15.15 14.71 3.56
CA VAL A 8 14.63 13.36 3.77
C VAL A 8 14.76 13.01 5.25
N ASP A 9 13.68 12.48 5.85
CA ASP A 9 13.72 11.99 7.22
C ASP A 9 14.86 10.97 7.41
N GLU A 10 15.72 11.23 8.39
CA GLU A 10 16.94 10.45 8.59
C GLU A 10 16.65 9.01 8.97
N LYS A 11 15.61 8.77 9.77
CA LYS A 11 15.25 7.43 10.23
C LYS A 11 14.70 6.60 9.07
N LEU A 12 13.85 7.19 8.25
CA LEU A 12 13.33 6.56 7.03
C LEU A 12 14.44 6.25 6.04
N TYR A 13 15.38 7.18 5.83
CA TYR A 13 16.53 6.95 4.96
C TYR A 13 17.39 5.78 5.45
N ARG A 14 17.66 5.68 6.76
CA ARG A 14 18.42 4.57 7.35
C ARG A 14 17.73 3.23 7.14
N MET A 15 16.40 3.18 7.30
CA MET A 15 15.61 1.97 7.06
C MET A 15 15.64 1.55 5.59
N LEU A 16 15.45 2.50 4.67
CA LEU A 16 15.55 2.27 3.23
C LEU A 16 16.93 1.73 2.85
N LYS A 17 17.99 2.32 3.41
CA LYS A 17 19.37 1.88 3.17
C LYS A 17 19.61 0.46 3.68
N ALA A 18 19.15 0.12 4.87
CA ALA A 18 19.28 -1.23 5.41
C ALA A 18 18.56 -2.25 4.52
N LYS A 19 17.34 -1.95 4.07
CA LYS A 19 16.56 -2.81 3.18
C LYS A 19 17.22 -2.98 1.81
N ALA A 20 17.68 -1.89 1.20
CA ALA A 20 18.39 -1.93 -0.08
C ALA A 20 19.65 -2.82 0.00
N SER A 21 20.42 -2.71 1.09
CA SER A 21 21.58 -3.57 1.32
C SER A 21 21.22 -5.05 1.44
N ILE A 22 20.12 -5.38 2.13
CA ILE A 22 19.63 -6.77 2.24
C ILE A 22 19.22 -7.32 0.87
N GLU A 23 18.64 -6.48 0.02
CA GLU A 23 18.18 -6.84 -1.32
C GLU A 23 19.29 -6.80 -2.38
N GLY A 24 20.51 -6.41 -2.01
CA GLY A 24 21.64 -6.33 -2.93
C GLY A 24 21.55 -5.20 -3.95
N ILE A 25 20.75 -4.17 -3.69
CA ILE A 25 20.58 -3.01 -4.56
C ILE A 25 21.09 -1.72 -3.89
N SER A 26 21.38 -0.71 -4.69
CA SER A 26 21.74 0.61 -4.16
C SER A 26 20.52 1.38 -3.67
N VAL A 27 20.75 2.31 -2.74
CA VAL A 27 19.70 3.25 -2.29
C VAL A 27 19.14 4.07 -3.45
N SER A 28 19.96 4.36 -4.47
CA SER A 28 19.52 5.12 -5.65
C SER A 28 18.55 4.30 -6.51
N GLU A 29 18.78 2.99 -6.66
CA GLU A 29 17.85 2.09 -7.35
C GLU A 29 16.54 1.99 -6.60
N ALA A 30 16.59 1.80 -5.28
CA ALA A 30 15.40 1.77 -4.43
C ALA A 30 14.58 3.07 -4.51
N ILE A 31 15.24 4.24 -4.50
CA ILE A 31 14.57 5.54 -4.67
C ILE A 31 13.94 5.67 -6.07
N ASN A 32 14.65 5.25 -7.12
CA ASN A 32 14.12 5.31 -8.48
C ASN A 32 12.90 4.39 -8.67
N GLU A 33 12.92 3.19 -8.09
CA GLU A 33 11.76 2.29 -8.07
C GLU A 33 10.59 2.89 -7.31
N ALA A 34 10.84 3.44 -6.12
CA ALA A 34 9.80 4.12 -5.33
C ALA A 34 9.19 5.31 -6.09
N ILE A 35 10.01 6.12 -6.78
CA ILE A 35 9.53 7.24 -7.60
C ILE A 35 8.72 6.74 -8.80
N LYS A 36 9.18 5.68 -9.51
CA LYS A 36 8.42 5.09 -10.61
C LYS A 36 7.06 4.59 -10.13
N LEU A 37 7.02 3.86 -9.03
CA LEU A 37 5.79 3.40 -8.39
C LEU A 37 4.92 4.60 -8.02
N TRP A 38 5.48 5.63 -7.38
CA TRP A 38 4.73 6.83 -7.01
C TRP A 38 4.12 7.54 -8.23
N LEU A 39 4.88 7.69 -9.32
CA LEU A 39 4.44 8.38 -10.54
C LEU A 39 3.43 7.58 -11.36
N LEU A 40 3.51 6.24 -11.32
CA LEU A 40 2.51 5.35 -11.93
C LEU A 40 1.18 5.39 -11.16
N ASN A 41 1.20 5.76 -9.88
CA ASN A 41 0.02 5.86 -9.02
C ASN A 41 -0.56 7.28 -8.97
N LYS A 42 -1.03 7.78 -10.12
CA LYS A 42 -1.84 9.02 -10.20
C LYS A 42 -3.29 8.80 -9.74
N ASP A 43 -3.49 8.25 -8.54
CA ASP A 43 -4.82 8.08 -7.98
C ASP A 43 -4.95 8.83 -6.66
N SER A 44 -5.74 9.91 -6.68
CA SER A 44 -6.15 10.65 -5.48
C SER A 44 -6.66 9.72 -4.38
N ASP A 45 -7.29 8.62 -4.77
CA ASP A 45 -7.88 7.64 -3.86
C ASP A 45 -6.80 6.84 -3.13
N ARG A 46 -5.67 6.52 -3.76
CA ARG A 46 -4.55 5.84 -3.08
C ARG A 46 -3.95 6.73 -1.99
N ILE A 47 -3.85 8.04 -2.22
CA ILE A 47 -3.41 8.99 -1.19
C ILE A 47 -4.40 9.02 -0.02
N LYS A 48 -5.71 8.93 -0.30
CA LYS A 48 -6.74 8.86 0.74
C LYS A 48 -6.67 7.55 1.52
N VAL A 49 -6.43 6.40 0.88
CA VAL A 49 -6.19 5.11 1.55
C VAL A 49 -5.02 5.23 2.53
N ILE A 50 -3.87 5.74 2.07
CA ILE A 50 -2.66 5.88 2.91
C ILE A 50 -2.94 6.75 4.13
N LYS A 51 -3.78 7.79 3.99
CA LYS A 51 -4.14 8.70 5.08
C LYS A 51 -5.34 8.23 5.91
N SER A 52 -6.05 7.18 5.49
CA SER A 52 -7.27 6.72 6.14
C SER A 52 -6.92 5.91 7.39
N LYS A 53 -7.08 6.52 8.56
CA LYS A 53 -6.84 5.87 9.85
C LYS A 53 -7.70 4.62 10.01
N ASP A 54 -8.99 4.71 9.71
CA ASP A 54 -9.94 3.60 9.89
C ASP A 54 -9.61 2.40 9.00
N PHE A 55 -9.08 2.65 7.80
CA PHE A 55 -8.58 1.59 6.91
C PHE A 55 -7.42 0.83 7.55
N TRP A 56 -6.41 1.55 8.06
CA TRP A 56 -5.25 0.91 8.68
C TRP A 56 -5.56 0.27 10.04
N ASP A 57 -6.45 0.86 10.84
CA ASP A 57 -6.93 0.25 12.09
C ASP A 57 -7.61 -1.10 11.79
N THR A 58 -8.48 -1.14 10.78
CA THR A 58 -9.12 -2.38 10.30
C THR A 58 -8.12 -3.42 9.82
N VAL A 59 -7.09 -3.02 9.06
CA VAL A 59 -6.00 -3.93 8.66
C VAL A 59 -5.29 -4.47 9.89
N ASN A 60 -4.98 -3.62 10.88
CA ASN A 60 -4.27 -4.02 12.09
C ASN A 60 -5.07 -4.98 12.98
N GLU A 61 -6.40 -4.87 12.97
CA GLU A 61 -7.33 -5.82 13.58
C GLU A 61 -7.33 -7.20 12.89
N GLY A 62 -6.72 -7.33 11.71
CA GLY A 62 -6.61 -8.59 10.98
C GLY A 62 -7.77 -8.88 10.02
N LYS A 63 -8.67 -7.92 9.84
CA LYS A 63 -9.78 -7.99 8.89
C LYS A 63 -9.31 -7.67 7.46
N TYR A 64 -10.17 -7.93 6.49
CA TYR A 64 -10.03 -7.44 5.12
C TYR A 64 -10.61 -6.02 5.06
N ALA A 65 -9.75 -5.01 4.97
CA ALA A 65 -10.18 -3.61 4.84
C ALA A 65 -10.44 -3.29 3.37
N LEU A 66 -11.59 -2.66 3.07
CA LEU A 66 -11.98 -2.26 1.73
C LEU A 66 -12.12 -0.74 1.63
N PHE A 67 -11.52 -0.16 0.59
CA PHE A 67 -11.62 1.25 0.28
C PHE A 67 -11.92 1.42 -1.21
N CYS A 68 -13.05 2.01 -1.55
CA CYS A 68 -13.51 2.11 -2.94
C CYS A 68 -13.95 3.53 -3.28
N ASP A 69 -13.72 3.93 -4.54
CA ASP A 69 -14.16 5.21 -5.12
C ASP A 69 -13.85 6.44 -4.23
N GLY A 70 -12.70 6.39 -3.55
CA GLY A 70 -12.24 7.48 -2.70
C GLY A 70 -12.74 7.45 -1.26
N ASN A 71 -13.45 6.41 -0.81
CA ASN A 71 -14.01 6.26 0.53
C ASN A 71 -13.63 4.93 1.18
N PHE A 72 -13.52 4.92 2.51
CA PHE A 72 -13.43 3.68 3.28
C PHE A 72 -14.82 3.05 3.38
N ILE A 73 -14.95 1.78 2.97
CA ILE A 73 -16.22 1.06 2.92
C ILE A 73 -16.43 0.27 4.21
N GLY A 74 -15.43 -0.49 4.65
CA GLY A 74 -15.54 -1.27 5.87
C GLY A 74 -14.46 -2.35 6.03
N GLY A 75 -14.62 -3.14 7.10
CA GLY A 75 -13.78 -4.29 7.43
C GLY A 75 -14.59 -5.59 7.43
N TYR A 76 -14.05 -6.61 6.76
CA TYR A 76 -14.72 -7.90 6.56
C TYR A 76 -13.90 -9.04 7.17
N GLU A 77 -14.58 -10.07 7.69
CA GLU A 77 -13.91 -11.26 8.23
C GLU A 77 -13.60 -12.29 7.14
N ASP A 78 -14.42 -12.32 6.09
CA ASP A 78 -14.33 -13.23 4.94
C ASP A 78 -13.91 -12.49 3.66
N GLU A 79 -13.00 -13.11 2.90
CA GLU A 79 -12.47 -12.52 1.67
C GLU A 79 -13.52 -12.47 0.55
N ASN A 80 -14.37 -13.50 0.44
CA ASN A 80 -15.37 -13.56 -0.63
C ASN A 80 -16.47 -12.52 -0.41
N GLU A 81 -16.84 -12.25 0.85
CA GLU A 81 -17.77 -11.18 1.19
C GLU A 81 -17.21 -9.81 0.76
N MET A 82 -15.95 -9.52 1.08
CA MET A 82 -15.28 -8.29 0.67
C MET A 82 -15.18 -8.16 -0.86
N ILE A 83 -14.83 -9.23 -1.57
CA ILE A 83 -14.78 -9.24 -3.04
C ILE A 83 -16.17 -9.02 -3.63
N LYS A 84 -17.22 -9.60 -3.05
CA LYS A 84 -18.60 -9.41 -3.50
C LYS A 84 -19.01 -7.95 -3.38
N GLU A 85 -18.70 -7.31 -2.25
CA GLU A 85 -18.94 -5.88 -2.04
C GLU A 85 -18.14 -5.01 -3.00
N ALA A 86 -16.84 -5.31 -3.19
CA ALA A 86 -15.96 -4.53 -4.06
C ALA A 86 -16.46 -4.42 -5.51
N ARG A 87 -17.20 -5.43 -6.00
CA ARG A 87 -17.80 -5.44 -7.34
C ARG A 87 -18.89 -4.40 -7.56
N GLU A 88 -19.43 -3.78 -6.51
CA GLU A 88 -20.41 -2.70 -6.62
C GLU A 88 -19.78 -1.35 -6.95
N TYR A 89 -18.46 -1.25 -6.92
CA TYR A 89 -17.70 0.00 -7.07
C TYR A 89 -16.84 0.01 -8.32
N THR A 90 -16.41 1.19 -8.73
CA THR A 90 -15.63 1.36 -9.96
C THR A 90 -14.15 1.03 -9.74
N LYS A 91 -13.63 1.36 -8.56
CA LYS A 91 -12.20 1.19 -8.24
C LYS A 91 -11.98 0.99 -6.75
N CYS A 92 -11.26 -0.06 -6.39
CA CYS A 92 -11.05 -0.44 -5.00
C CYS A 92 -9.58 -0.66 -4.64
N TYR A 93 -9.29 -0.52 -3.35
CA TYR A 93 -8.07 -0.95 -2.70
C TYR A 93 -8.48 -1.83 -1.52
N ALA A 94 -8.01 -3.07 -1.52
CA ALA A 94 -8.23 -4.00 -0.43
C ALA A 94 -6.90 -4.37 0.21
N LEU A 95 -6.90 -4.55 1.53
CA LEU A 95 -5.73 -5.04 2.26
C LEU A 95 -6.14 -5.83 3.50
N SER A 96 -5.40 -6.87 3.82
CA SER A 96 -5.47 -7.55 5.11
C SER A 96 -4.07 -7.81 5.62
N LYS A 97 -3.92 -7.83 6.95
CA LYS A 97 -2.68 -8.25 7.60
C LYS A 97 -2.30 -9.69 7.24
N LYS A 98 -3.30 -10.57 6.99
CA LYS A 98 -3.10 -11.96 6.55
C LYS A 98 -2.26 -12.03 5.26
N TRP A 99 -2.61 -11.22 4.26
CA TRP A 99 -1.84 -11.14 3.01
C TRP A 99 -0.44 -10.54 3.18
N LEU A 100 -0.28 -9.56 4.09
CA LEU A 100 1.02 -8.93 4.36
C LEU A 100 2.02 -9.87 5.03
N ILE A 101 1.54 -10.84 5.81
CA ILE A 101 2.38 -11.85 6.48
C ILE A 101 2.56 -13.12 5.66
N GLY A 102 2.05 -13.16 4.41
CA GLY A 102 2.17 -14.31 3.51
C GLY A 102 1.15 -15.42 3.78
N GLU A 103 0.12 -15.16 4.57
CA GLU A 103 -1.02 -16.05 4.77
C GLU A 103 -2.15 -15.62 3.83
N GLY A 104 -2.14 -16.14 2.59
CA GLY A 104 -3.18 -15.91 1.57
C GLY A 104 -2.64 -15.54 0.19
N GLU A 105 -3.35 -15.92 -0.86
CA GLU A 105 -3.01 -15.58 -2.24
C GLU A 105 -3.50 -14.17 -2.58
N LEU A 106 -2.62 -13.32 -3.16
CA LEU A 106 -3.00 -12.03 -3.72
C LEU A 106 -3.83 -12.27 -4.99
N THR A 107 -5.14 -12.47 -4.82
CA THR A 107 -6.06 -12.52 -5.95
C THR A 107 -6.49 -11.10 -6.33
N GLY A 108 -5.89 -10.57 -7.40
CA GLY A 108 -6.43 -9.45 -8.16
C GLY A 108 -6.30 -8.06 -7.52
N VAL A 109 -5.53 -7.20 -8.19
CA VAL A 109 -5.87 -5.77 -8.21
C VAL A 109 -7.18 -5.67 -9.02
N PHE A 110 -8.29 -5.33 -8.37
CA PHE A 110 -9.61 -5.13 -8.99
C PHE A 110 -9.89 -3.63 -9.21
#